data_AF-A0A957S9T5-F1
#
_entry.id   AF-A0A957S9T5-F1
#
_cell.length_a   1.000
_cell.length_b   1.000
_cell.length_c   1.000
_cell.angle_alpha   90.00
_cell.angle_beta   90.00
_cell.angle_gamma   90.00
#
_symmetry.space_group_name_H-M   'P 1'
#
loop_
_entity.id
_entity.type
_entity.pdbx_description
1 polymer ?
#
loop_
_entity_poly.entity_id
_entity_poly.type
_entity_poly.pdbx_seq_one_letter_code
_entity_poly.pdbx_strand_id
1 'polypeptide(L)'
;MQTQPRYESYERSSFFANGSVMRQPVADTVARGQLNDDTFLQTGRVHGQIAASFPFTPTLAVIARGQERFNIFCTPCHGITGDGKGVVTQYGMPEPRSFHDPDLRAEVPGYYFNIITNGTRIMPSYAARIPPEDRWAIIAYIRALQLSQNADSNTLTPEDLSALNGSQ
;
A
#
# COMPACT_ATOMS: atom_id res chain seq x y z
N MET A 1 38.09 -16.96 11.09
CA MET A 1 37.18 -16.80 9.93
C MET A 1 36.00 -15.88 10.24
N GLN A 2 36.19 -14.83 11.06
CA GLN A 2 35.12 -13.87 11.38
C GLN A 2 34.84 -12.94 10.18
N THR A 3 35.89 -12.55 9.46
CA THR A 3 35.81 -11.90 8.15
C THR A 3 36.26 -12.90 7.09
N GLN A 4 35.46 -13.05 6.03
CA GLN A 4 35.75 -13.94 4.91
C GLN A 4 36.15 -13.10 3.68
N PRO A 5 36.99 -13.63 2.76
CA PRO A 5 37.37 -12.92 1.54
C PRO A 5 36.27 -13.01 0.46
N ARG A 6 35.05 -12.65 0.83
CA ARG A 6 33.88 -12.52 -0.05
C ARG A 6 33.05 -11.34 0.45
N TYR A 7 32.27 -10.73 -0.43
CA TYR A 7 31.35 -9.69 0.01
C TYR A 7 30.01 -10.27 0.46
N GLU A 8 29.49 -9.76 1.57
CA GLU A 8 28.12 -9.97 2.01
C GLU A 8 27.19 -8.84 1.52
N SER A 9 25.88 -9.05 1.62
CA SER A 9 24.90 -8.00 1.32
C SER A 9 25.10 -6.81 2.28
N TYR A 10 25.05 -5.59 1.74
CA TYR A 10 25.30 -4.33 2.46
C TYR A 10 26.70 -4.12 3.02
N GLU A 11 27.68 -4.96 2.67
CA GLU A 11 29.08 -4.69 3.00
C GLU A 11 29.64 -3.50 2.18
N ARG A 12 30.73 -2.89 2.66
CA ARG A 12 31.45 -1.84 1.93
C ARG A 12 32.43 -2.47 0.95
N SER A 13 32.41 -2.00 -0.30
CA SER A 13 33.38 -2.34 -1.33
C SER A 13 34.46 -1.26 -1.44
N SER A 14 35.73 -1.65 -1.57
CA SER A 14 36.83 -0.75 -1.97
C SER A 14 37.01 -0.63 -3.48
N PHE A 15 36.37 -1.52 -4.26
CA PHE A 15 36.53 -1.59 -5.72
C PHE A 15 35.67 -0.55 -6.47
N PHE A 16 34.39 -0.44 -6.14
CA PHE A 16 33.48 0.50 -6.80
C PHE A 16 33.53 1.92 -6.21
N ALA A 17 33.42 2.95 -7.08
CA ALA A 17 33.52 4.36 -6.69
C ALA A 17 32.50 4.81 -5.64
N ASN A 18 31.30 4.22 -5.62
CA ASN A 18 30.26 4.53 -4.64
C ASN A 18 30.36 3.69 -3.35
N GLY A 19 31.38 2.86 -3.21
CA GLY A 19 31.62 2.04 -2.02
C GLY A 19 30.60 0.92 -1.79
N SER A 20 29.62 0.72 -2.67
CA SER A 20 28.56 -0.28 -2.51
C SER A 20 28.89 -1.57 -3.25
N VAL A 21 28.79 -2.70 -2.54
CA VAL A 21 28.81 -4.03 -3.15
C VAL A 21 27.49 -4.30 -3.88
N MET A 22 26.36 -3.83 -3.33
CA MET A 22 25.05 -3.94 -3.98
C MET A 22 25.02 -3.07 -5.22
N ARG A 23 25.15 -3.70 -6.40
CA ARG A 23 25.09 -3.04 -7.70
C ARG A 23 23.64 -2.94 -8.16
N GLN A 24 23.31 -1.82 -8.80
CA GLN A 24 22.05 -1.72 -9.51
C GLN A 24 22.09 -2.66 -10.72
N PRO A 25 21.05 -3.47 -10.95
CA PRO A 25 20.87 -4.17 -12.22
C PRO A 25 20.87 -3.18 -13.39
N VAL A 26 21.24 -3.66 -14.58
CA VAL A 26 21.06 -2.86 -15.80
C VAL A 26 19.57 -2.60 -16.00
N ALA A 27 19.22 -1.40 -16.44
CA ALA A 27 17.84 -1.02 -16.75
C ALA A 27 17.18 -2.06 -17.68
N ASP A 28 15.87 -2.25 -17.51
CA ASP A 28 15.05 -3.17 -18.31
C ASP A 28 15.44 -4.65 -18.25
N THR A 29 16.28 -5.04 -17.29
CA THR A 29 16.61 -6.45 -17.04
C THR A 29 15.48 -7.13 -16.28
N VAL A 30 15.01 -8.28 -16.79
CA VAL A 30 14.00 -9.13 -16.13
C VAL A 30 14.67 -10.39 -15.58
N ALA A 31 14.55 -10.63 -14.28
CA ALA A 31 15.07 -11.85 -13.67
C ALA A 31 14.18 -13.06 -14.02
N ARG A 32 14.76 -14.25 -14.08
CA ARG A 32 13.98 -15.49 -14.29
C ARG A 32 12.96 -15.67 -13.17
N GLY A 33 11.70 -15.92 -13.54
CA GLY A 33 10.59 -16.03 -12.59
C GLY A 33 9.99 -14.69 -12.14
N GLN A 34 10.50 -13.56 -12.62
CA GLN A 34 9.96 -12.22 -12.35
C GLN A 34 9.40 -11.55 -13.61
N LEU A 35 8.91 -12.36 -14.56
CA LEU A 35 8.26 -11.86 -15.76
C LEU A 35 6.98 -11.07 -15.44
N ASN A 36 6.33 -11.40 -14.31
CA ASN A 36 5.20 -10.66 -13.76
C ASN A 36 4.03 -10.55 -14.78
N ASP A 37 3.62 -11.69 -15.34
CA ASP A 37 2.65 -11.80 -16.45
C ASP A 37 1.24 -11.28 -16.11
N ASP A 38 0.87 -11.28 -14.83
CA ASP A 38 -0.39 -10.70 -14.38
C ASP A 38 -0.29 -9.17 -14.33
N THR A 39 -0.54 -8.54 -15.47
CA THR A 39 -0.49 -7.08 -15.59
C THR A 39 -1.47 -6.39 -14.64
N PHE A 40 -2.61 -6.99 -14.33
CA PHE A 40 -3.61 -6.37 -13.46
C PHE A 40 -3.09 -6.32 -12.02
N LEU A 41 -2.63 -7.46 -11.49
CA LEU A 41 -2.02 -7.54 -10.17
C LEU A 41 -0.82 -6.60 -10.03
N GLN A 42 0.04 -6.56 -11.06
CA GLN A 42 1.36 -5.93 -10.99
C GLN A 42 1.33 -4.42 -11.22
N THR A 43 0.37 -3.93 -12.02
CA THR A 43 0.34 -2.53 -12.45
C THR A 43 -0.89 -1.76 -12.02
N GLY A 44 -1.94 -2.43 -11.52
CA GLY A 44 -3.19 -1.74 -11.21
C GLY A 44 -4.02 -1.38 -12.43
N ARG A 45 -3.73 -1.97 -13.59
CA ARG A 45 -4.35 -1.61 -14.88
C ARG A 45 -4.92 -2.81 -15.62
N VAL A 46 -6.04 -2.58 -16.31
CA VAL A 46 -6.67 -3.53 -17.24
C VAL A 46 -6.76 -2.85 -18.60
N HIS A 47 -6.21 -3.47 -19.64
CA HIS A 47 -6.13 -2.90 -21.00
C HIS A 47 -5.53 -1.47 -21.02
N GLY A 48 -4.52 -1.21 -20.18
CA GLY A 48 -3.86 0.09 -20.06
C GLY A 48 -4.63 1.15 -19.26
N GLN A 49 -5.88 0.89 -18.88
CA GLN A 49 -6.70 1.79 -18.07
C GLN A 49 -6.57 1.47 -16.58
N ILE A 50 -6.74 2.48 -15.72
CA ILE A 50 -6.74 2.28 -14.26
C ILE A 50 -7.88 1.33 -13.90
N ALA A 51 -7.57 0.29 -13.14
CA ALA A 51 -8.54 -0.73 -12.80
C ALA A 51 -9.61 -0.24 -11.81
N ALA A 52 -10.86 -0.50 -12.16
CA ALA A 52 -12.04 -0.19 -11.33
C ALA A 52 -12.29 -1.23 -10.22
N SER A 53 -11.66 -2.40 -10.29
CA SER A 53 -11.88 -3.52 -9.38
C SER A 53 -10.57 -4.02 -8.75
N PHE A 54 -10.68 -5.00 -7.87
CA PHE A 54 -9.55 -5.76 -7.35
C PHE A 54 -9.21 -6.95 -8.29
N PRO A 55 -7.94 -7.37 -8.37
CA PRO A 55 -7.53 -8.55 -9.13
C PRO A 55 -7.92 -9.87 -8.45
N PHE A 56 -8.31 -9.82 -7.19
CA PHE A 56 -8.79 -10.96 -6.42
C PHE A 56 -9.85 -10.52 -5.41
N THR A 57 -10.61 -11.48 -4.86
CA THR A 57 -11.63 -11.20 -3.85
C THR A 57 -11.00 -10.68 -2.55
N PRO A 58 -11.39 -9.50 -2.03
CA PRO A 58 -10.88 -8.96 -0.78
C PRO A 58 -11.53 -9.68 0.41
N THR A 59 -11.04 -10.88 0.72
CA THR A 59 -11.49 -11.66 1.88
C THR A 59 -11.11 -11.00 3.21
N LEU A 60 -11.69 -11.43 4.33
CA LEU A 60 -11.30 -10.94 5.66
C LEU A 60 -9.80 -11.14 5.95
N ALA A 61 -9.20 -12.24 5.47
CA ALA A 61 -7.76 -12.48 5.61
C ALA A 61 -6.93 -11.44 4.83
N VAL A 62 -7.37 -11.08 3.61
CA VAL A 62 -6.74 -10.01 2.82
C VAL A 62 -6.86 -8.66 3.54
N ILE A 63 -8.03 -8.35 4.10
CA ILE A 63 -8.25 -7.09 4.80
C ILE A 63 -7.38 -7.02 6.07
N ALA A 64 -7.29 -8.11 6.84
CA ALA A 64 -6.43 -8.20 8.02
C ALA A 64 -4.94 -8.03 7.65
N ARG A 65 -4.51 -8.66 6.55
CA ARG A 65 -3.17 -8.43 5.99
C ARG A 65 -2.96 -6.97 5.58
N GLY A 66 -3.97 -6.38 4.94
CA GLY A 66 -3.99 -4.97 4.56
C GLY A 66 -3.82 -4.03 5.75
N GLN A 67 -4.52 -4.33 6.85
CA GLN A 67 -4.41 -3.59 8.12
C GLN A 67 -2.99 -3.67 8.69
N GLU A 68 -2.41 -4.87 8.77
CA GLU A 68 -1.03 -5.07 9.24
C GLU A 68 -0.07 -4.19 8.43
N ARG A 69 -0.17 -4.25 7.09
CA ARG A 69 0.72 -3.52 6.20
C ARG A 69 0.47 -2.01 6.22
N PHE A 70 -0.78 -1.57 6.32
CA PHE A 70 -1.13 -0.17 6.50
C PHE A 70 -0.55 0.38 7.80
N ASN A 71 -0.65 -0.38 8.89
CA ASN A 71 -0.11 -0.02 10.19
C ASN A 71 1.41 0.15 10.20
N ILE A 72 2.13 -0.59 9.34
CA ILE A 72 3.58 -0.50 9.22
C ILE A 72 4.01 0.69 8.33
N PHE A 73 3.38 0.85 7.17
CA PHE A 73 3.90 1.74 6.12
C PHE A 73 3.16 3.07 5.96
N CYS A 74 1.87 3.11 6.32
CA CYS A 74 0.96 4.19 5.94
C CYS A 74 0.57 5.06 7.13
N THR A 75 0.33 4.47 8.31
CA THR A 75 -0.11 5.19 9.52
C THR A 75 0.80 6.32 9.98
N PRO A 76 2.14 6.29 9.80
CA PRO A 76 2.97 7.41 10.26
C PRO A 76 2.58 8.73 9.60
N CYS A 77 2.07 8.69 8.35
CA CYS A 77 1.63 9.86 7.59
C CYS A 77 0.10 10.00 7.57
N HIS A 78 -0.63 8.91 7.33
CA HIS A 78 -2.08 8.95 7.10
C HIS A 78 -2.94 8.78 8.35
N GLY A 79 -2.33 8.51 9.52
CA GLY A 79 -3.06 8.22 10.76
C GLY A 79 -3.65 6.80 10.78
N ILE A 80 -3.98 6.31 11.98
CA ILE A 80 -4.54 4.95 12.15
C ILE A 80 -5.97 4.83 11.59
N THR A 81 -6.71 5.92 11.63
CA THR A 81 -8.08 6.02 11.10
C THR A 81 -8.12 6.47 9.64
N GLY A 82 -6.97 6.79 9.03
CA GLY A 82 -6.91 7.27 7.65
C GLY A 82 -7.35 8.73 7.46
N ASP A 83 -7.33 9.53 8.53
CA ASP A 83 -7.77 10.93 8.54
C ASP A 83 -6.71 11.93 8.07
N GLY A 84 -5.51 11.47 7.71
CA GLY A 84 -4.39 12.31 7.29
C GLY A 84 -3.59 12.92 8.44
N LYS A 85 -3.90 12.58 9.70
CA LYS A 85 -3.26 13.18 10.89
C LYS A 85 -2.24 12.23 11.52
N GLY A 86 -1.38 11.65 10.69
CA GLY A 86 -0.30 10.80 11.16
C GLY A 86 0.72 11.55 12.02
N VAL A 87 1.49 10.82 12.82
CA VAL A 87 2.46 11.41 13.77
C VAL A 87 3.46 12.37 13.11
N VAL A 88 3.84 12.15 11.85
CA VAL A 88 4.82 13.01 11.15
C VAL A 88 4.28 14.41 10.84
N THR A 89 2.96 14.60 10.76
CA THR A 89 2.38 15.92 10.49
C THR A 89 2.58 16.88 11.66
N GLN A 90 2.67 16.34 12.87
CA GLN A 90 3.01 17.09 14.09
C GLN A 90 4.45 17.64 14.04
N TYR A 91 5.30 17.11 13.16
CA TYR A 91 6.68 17.54 12.95
C TYR A 91 6.86 18.39 11.68
N GLY A 92 5.78 18.94 11.13
CA GLY A 92 5.82 19.89 10.01
C GLY A 92 5.75 19.28 8.61
N MET A 93 5.52 17.95 8.51
CA MET A 93 5.15 17.36 7.21
C MET A 93 3.72 17.78 6.83
N PRO A 94 3.45 18.12 5.56
CA PRO A 94 2.10 18.45 5.13
C PRO A 94 1.12 17.29 5.37
N GLU A 95 -0.08 17.61 5.86
CA GLU A 95 -1.13 16.62 6.05
C GLU A 95 -1.54 16.00 4.70
N PRO A 96 -1.48 14.66 4.55
CA PRO A 96 -2.10 14.00 3.43
C PRO A 96 -3.61 14.22 3.44
N ARG A 97 -4.24 14.11 2.27
CA ARG A 97 -5.72 14.08 2.18
C ARG A 97 -6.27 12.91 3.00
N SER A 98 -7.38 13.17 3.69
CA SER A 98 -8.12 12.14 4.42
C SER A 98 -8.74 11.14 3.45
N PHE A 99 -8.62 9.85 3.73
CA PHE A 99 -9.27 8.83 2.90
C PHE A 99 -10.81 8.91 2.94
N HIS A 100 -11.36 9.65 3.91
CA HIS A 100 -12.80 9.87 4.07
C HIS A 100 -13.35 10.98 3.17
N ASP A 101 -12.47 11.76 2.53
CA ASP A 101 -12.84 12.78 1.55
C ASP A 101 -13.75 12.17 0.46
N PRO A 102 -14.89 12.78 0.11
CA PRO A 102 -15.81 12.24 -0.90
C PRO A 102 -15.14 11.94 -2.24
N ASP A 103 -14.24 12.80 -2.71
CA ASP A 103 -13.53 12.59 -3.98
C ASP A 103 -12.67 11.33 -3.91
N LEU A 104 -11.93 11.12 -2.81
CA LEU A 104 -11.10 9.93 -2.66
C LEU A 104 -11.97 8.69 -2.52
N ARG A 105 -13.08 8.74 -1.78
CA ARG A 105 -14.00 7.59 -1.71
C ARG A 105 -14.52 7.20 -3.10
N ALA A 106 -14.76 8.17 -3.98
CA ALA A 106 -15.20 7.95 -5.36
C ALA A 106 -14.10 7.44 -6.31
N GLU A 107 -12.82 7.56 -5.96
CA GLU A 107 -11.72 7.04 -6.77
C GLU A 107 -11.77 5.52 -6.88
N VAL A 108 -11.16 4.96 -7.93
CA VAL A 108 -11.12 3.52 -8.18
C VAL A 108 -9.94 2.82 -7.48
N PRO A 109 -10.00 1.51 -7.18
CA PRO A 109 -8.90 0.78 -6.52
C PRO A 109 -7.54 0.93 -7.21
N GLY A 110 -7.49 0.91 -8.55
CA GLY A 110 -6.24 1.08 -9.30
C GLY A 110 -5.58 2.46 -9.12
N TYR A 111 -6.34 3.49 -8.77
CA TYR A 111 -5.80 4.84 -8.50
C TYR A 111 -4.88 4.79 -7.27
N TYR A 112 -5.33 4.14 -6.20
CA TYR A 112 -4.54 3.93 -5.00
C TYR A 112 -3.32 3.05 -5.26
N PHE A 113 -3.48 1.98 -6.05
CA PHE A 113 -2.36 1.12 -6.43
C PHE A 113 -1.26 1.91 -7.13
N ASN A 114 -1.65 2.79 -8.07
CA ASN A 114 -0.72 3.67 -8.78
C ASN A 114 0.02 4.61 -7.81
N ILE A 115 -0.69 5.21 -6.85
CA ILE A 115 -0.07 6.10 -5.85
C ILE A 115 0.92 5.35 -4.95
N ILE A 116 0.56 4.17 -4.45
CA ILE A 116 1.47 3.37 -3.60
C ILE A 116 2.71 2.95 -4.40
N THR A 117 2.51 2.59 -5.67
CA THR A 117 3.58 2.11 -6.54
C THR A 117 4.51 3.23 -7.00
N ASN A 118 3.98 4.35 -7.45
CA ASN A 118 4.75 5.39 -8.12
C ASN A 118 5.01 6.62 -7.25
N GLY A 119 4.32 6.73 -6.10
CA GLY A 119 4.29 7.95 -5.31
C GLY A 119 3.40 9.02 -5.94
N THR A 120 3.22 10.14 -5.23
CA THR A 120 2.54 11.33 -5.75
C THR A 120 2.96 12.55 -4.95
N ARG A 121 3.30 13.65 -5.62
CA ARG A 121 3.78 14.90 -4.99
C ARG A 121 4.90 14.62 -3.97
N ILE A 122 4.57 14.70 -2.67
CA ILE A 122 5.50 14.48 -1.55
C ILE A 122 5.50 13.03 -1.05
N MET A 123 4.51 12.22 -1.43
CA MET A 123 4.44 10.80 -1.06
C MET A 123 5.44 10.02 -1.93
N PRO A 124 6.43 9.33 -1.34
CA PRO A 124 7.40 8.56 -2.09
C PRO A 124 6.77 7.29 -2.68
N SER A 125 7.47 6.69 -3.65
CA SER A 125 7.16 5.33 -4.08
C SER A 125 7.44 4.33 -2.95
N TYR A 126 6.52 3.37 -2.78
CA TYR A 126 6.70 2.21 -1.90
C TYR A 126 6.97 0.91 -2.66
N ALA A 127 7.21 0.99 -3.98
CA ALA A 127 7.29 -0.21 -4.81
C ALA A 127 8.42 -1.17 -4.41
N ALA A 128 9.55 -0.62 -3.96
CA ALA A 128 10.70 -1.41 -3.49
C ALA A 128 10.50 -2.08 -2.12
N ARG A 129 9.45 -1.70 -1.36
CA ARG A 129 9.23 -2.15 0.02
C ARG A 129 7.96 -2.97 0.19
N ILE A 130 6.94 -2.72 -0.63
CA ILE A 130 5.63 -3.36 -0.53
C ILE A 130 5.38 -4.14 -1.83
N PRO A 131 5.23 -5.48 -1.79
CA PRO A 131 4.93 -6.26 -2.97
C PRO A 131 3.49 -5.98 -3.48
N PRO A 132 3.19 -6.21 -4.76
CA PRO A 132 1.89 -5.87 -5.37
C PRO A 132 0.68 -6.41 -4.62
N GLU A 133 0.74 -7.64 -4.12
CA GLU A 133 -0.34 -8.31 -3.36
C GLU A 133 -0.64 -7.54 -2.07
N ASP A 134 0.40 -7.11 -1.34
CA ASP A 134 0.26 -6.31 -0.12
C ASP A 134 -0.24 -4.90 -0.43
N ARG A 135 0.06 -4.32 -1.62
CA ARG A 135 -0.52 -3.03 -2.03
C ARG A 135 -2.03 -3.16 -2.21
N TRP A 136 -2.50 -4.21 -2.88
CA TRP A 136 -3.93 -4.50 -3.02
C TRP A 136 -4.61 -4.78 -1.68
N ALA A 137 -3.94 -5.52 -0.79
CA ALA A 137 -4.43 -5.74 0.57
C ALA A 137 -4.59 -4.42 1.34
N ILE A 138 -3.61 -3.52 1.28
CA ILE A 138 -3.70 -2.17 1.86
C ILE A 138 -4.91 -1.42 1.30
N ILE A 139 -5.15 -1.49 -0.02
CA ILE A 139 -6.28 -0.82 -0.66
C ILE A 139 -7.61 -1.39 -0.16
N ALA A 140 -7.72 -2.70 0.03
CA ALA A 140 -8.89 -3.32 0.64
C ALA A 140 -9.13 -2.81 2.06
N TYR A 141 -8.07 -2.63 2.86
CA TYR A 141 -8.18 -2.02 4.18
C TYR A 141 -8.56 -0.52 4.13
N ILE A 142 -8.06 0.25 3.15
CA ILE A 142 -8.51 1.63 2.92
C ILE A 142 -10.01 1.66 2.65
N ARG A 143 -10.57 0.72 1.86
CA ARG A 143 -12.02 0.62 1.66
C ARG A 143 -12.77 0.31 2.94
N ALA A 144 -12.23 -0.56 3.79
CA ALA A 144 -12.82 -0.84 5.10
C ALA A 144 -12.84 0.42 6.00
N LEU A 145 -11.75 1.20 6.02
CA LEU A 145 -11.70 2.48 6.75
C LEU A 145 -12.73 3.48 6.22
N GLN A 146 -12.85 3.62 4.90
CA GLN A 146 -13.85 4.50 4.28
C GLN A 146 -15.28 4.11 4.68
N LEU A 147 -15.56 2.81 4.72
CA LEU A 147 -16.85 2.27 5.14
C LEU A 147 -17.08 2.48 6.64
N SER A 148 -16.06 2.31 7.49
CA SER A 148 -16.23 2.42 8.95
C SER A 148 -16.69 3.80 9.41
N GLN A 149 -16.42 4.86 8.63
CA GLN A 149 -16.86 6.22 8.95
C GLN A 149 -18.05 6.71 8.11
N ASN A 150 -18.45 5.97 7.07
CA ASN A 150 -19.45 6.42 6.10
C ASN A 150 -20.40 5.30 5.67
N ALA A 151 -20.63 4.30 6.52
CA ALA A 151 -21.57 3.22 6.24
C ALA A 151 -22.99 3.78 6.16
N ASP A 152 -23.71 3.45 5.09
CA ASP A 152 -25.13 3.76 4.97
C ASP A 152 -25.91 2.76 5.83
N SER A 153 -26.63 3.25 6.83
CA SER A 153 -27.44 2.42 7.73
C SER A 153 -28.50 1.61 6.98
N ASN A 154 -28.93 2.05 5.81
CA ASN A 154 -29.89 1.32 4.97
C ASN A 154 -29.29 0.09 4.29
N THR A 155 -27.96 -0.03 4.27
CA THR A 155 -27.25 -1.19 3.67
C THR A 155 -26.94 -2.28 4.69
N LEU A 156 -27.23 -2.04 5.97
CA LEU A 156 -27.00 -2.98 7.05
C LEU A 156 -28.09 -4.05 7.08
N THR A 157 -27.70 -5.27 7.41
CA THR A 157 -28.67 -6.36 7.63
C THR A 157 -29.47 -6.09 8.91
N PRO A 158 -30.67 -6.69 9.07
CA PRO A 158 -31.41 -6.62 10.33
C PRO A 158 -30.57 -7.12 11.52
N GLU A 159 -29.71 -8.12 11.32
CA GLU A 159 -28.77 -8.59 12.35
C GLU A 159 -27.76 -7.50 12.73
N ASP A 160 -27.11 -6.86 11.76
CA ASP A 160 -26.14 -5.78 12.01
C ASP A 160 -26.79 -4.58 12.73
N LEU A 161 -28.00 -4.20 12.31
CA LEU A 161 -28.79 -3.14 12.96
C LEU A 161 -29.14 -3.49 14.40
N SER A 162 -29.47 -4.75 14.68
CA SER A 162 -29.77 -5.20 16.05
C SER A 162 -28.51 -5.18 16.93
N ALA A 163 -27.35 -5.54 16.40
CA ALA A 163 -26.08 -5.52 17.11
C ALA A 163 -25.63 -4.09 17.50
N LEU A 164 -25.93 -3.10 16.65
CA LEU A 164 -25.67 -1.68 16.95
C LEU A 164 -26.58 -1.13 18.07
N ASN A 165 -27.83 -1.62 18.13
CA ASN A 165 -28.82 -1.16 19.11
C ASN A 165 -28.76 -1.92 20.45
N GLY A 166 -28.14 -3.11 20.49
CA GLY A 166 -28.03 -3.97 21.67
C GLY A 166 -26.85 -3.67 22.60
N SER A 167 -26.05 -2.64 22.31
CA SER A 167 -24.89 -2.21 23.10
C SER A 167 -25.14 -0.96 23.97
N GLN A 168 -26.40 -0.65 24.30
CA GLN A 168 -26.76 0.34 25.33
C GLN A 168 -27.08 -0.32 26.67
#